data_AF-A0A080LSZ3-F1
#
_entry.id   AF-A0A080LSZ3-F1
#
_cell.length_a   1.000
_cell.length_b   1.000
_cell.length_c   1.000
_cell.angle_alpha   90.00
_cell.angle_beta   90.00
_cell.angle_gamma   90.00
#
_symmetry.space_group_name_H-M   'P 1'
#
loop_
_entity.id
_entity.type
_entity.pdbx_description
1 polymer ?
#
loop_
_entity_poly.entity_id
_entity_poly.type
_entity_poly.pdbx_seq_one_letter_code
_entity_poly.pdbx_strand_id
1 'polypeptide(L)'
;MVHAGVYLLCRLQGLLEQVPDLLALLAVVGLATAVYGGLCALVQSDVKSALVFSTVTQVGLMVGCCGLGLFWLAACHAGLHAAWRAYQFLLAPAYMHLARRPAPPVPRWLATQAWWYTAALQRFWIEPLANSLLTRPTLALGRDVRALDERFIDPLVGAPRDDEHFATGDAADELIRGHGLAGRALFNFADRMQGLESTLLFSGDGAMEKSLQRAAHYADAIESLLEQPRYLMLMVMATFVVIL
;
A
#
# COMPACT_ATOMS: atom_id res chain seq x y z
N MET A 1 6.54 14.31 -0.61
CA MET A 1 7.64 13.40 -1.00
C MET A 1 8.72 14.02 -1.89
N VAL A 2 8.48 15.15 -2.60
CA VAL A 2 9.46 15.71 -3.56
C VAL A 2 10.75 16.30 -2.95
N HIS A 3 10.74 16.70 -1.67
CA HIS A 3 11.89 17.33 -1.00
C HIS A 3 12.96 16.36 -0.49
N ALA A 4 12.66 15.05 -0.44
CA ALA A 4 13.59 14.06 0.11
C ALA A 4 14.89 13.95 -0.71
N GLY A 5 14.80 14.04 -2.04
CA GLY A 5 15.98 14.04 -2.91
C GLY A 5 16.88 15.25 -2.69
N VAL A 6 16.30 16.46 -2.63
CA VAL A 6 17.05 17.70 -2.34
C VAL A 6 17.69 17.63 -0.95
N TYR A 7 16.96 17.15 0.06
CA TYR A 7 17.49 16.95 1.40
C TYR A 7 18.70 16.00 1.41
N LEU A 8 18.62 14.87 0.70
CA LEU A 8 19.73 13.94 0.57
C LEU A 8 20.95 14.60 -0.07
N LEU A 9 20.78 15.36 -1.15
CA LEU A 9 21.87 16.09 -1.80
C LEU A 9 22.54 17.09 -0.85
N CYS A 10 21.76 17.84 -0.07
CA CYS A 10 22.31 18.74 0.94
C CYS A 10 23.07 17.99 2.04
N ARG A 11 22.62 16.79 2.44
CA ARG A 11 23.34 15.95 3.42
C ARG A 11 24.62 15.36 2.88
N LEU A 12 24.70 15.16 1.57
CA LEU A 12 25.89 14.67 0.87
C LEU A 12 26.84 15.79 0.41
N GLN A 13 26.62 17.05 0.82
CA GLN A 13 27.43 18.20 0.43
C GLN A 13 28.94 17.93 0.50
N GLY A 14 29.44 17.44 1.65
CA GLY A 14 30.88 17.19 1.84
C GLY A 14 31.46 16.10 0.94
N LEU A 15 30.63 15.20 0.41
CA LEU A 15 31.03 14.20 -0.59
C LEU A 15 30.97 14.79 -2.00
N LEU A 16 29.91 15.54 -2.31
CA LEU A 16 29.69 16.16 -3.63
C LEU A 16 30.77 17.19 -3.95
N GLU A 17 31.22 17.97 -2.96
CA GLU A 17 32.32 18.94 -3.12
C GLU A 17 33.66 18.29 -3.49
N GLN A 18 33.85 16.99 -3.21
CA GLN A 18 35.05 16.25 -3.60
C GLN A 18 35.01 15.75 -5.04
N VAL A 19 33.84 15.79 -5.69
CA VAL A 19 33.61 15.26 -7.04
C VAL A 19 33.01 16.36 -7.93
N PRO A 20 33.83 17.28 -8.47
CA PRO A 20 33.34 18.43 -9.23
C PRO A 20 32.57 18.03 -10.50
N ASP A 21 32.92 16.89 -11.11
CA ASP A 21 32.19 16.36 -12.28
C ASP A 21 30.73 16.03 -11.95
N LEU A 22 30.48 15.50 -10.74
CA LEU A 22 29.14 15.16 -10.29
C LEU A 22 28.33 16.44 -9.98
N LEU A 23 28.96 17.46 -9.39
CA LEU A 23 28.35 18.78 -9.20
C LEU A 23 27.94 19.41 -10.53
N ALA A 24 28.84 19.41 -11.52
CA ALA A 24 28.56 19.92 -12.86
C ALA A 24 27.39 19.17 -13.52
N LEU A 25 27.38 17.84 -13.41
CA LEU A 25 26.28 17.01 -13.90
C LEU A 25 24.95 17.38 -13.22
N LEU A 26 24.95 17.52 -11.88
CA LEU A 26 23.77 17.95 -11.13
C LEU A 26 23.27 19.32 -11.58
N ALA A 27 24.18 20.27 -11.84
CA ALA A 27 23.83 21.60 -12.30
C ALA A 27 23.13 21.54 -13.66
N VAL A 28 23.70 20.81 -14.62
CA VAL A 28 23.13 20.65 -15.97
C VAL A 28 21.77 19.94 -15.90
N VAL A 29 21.69 18.81 -15.19
CA VAL A 29 20.45 18.04 -15.07
C VAL A 29 19.37 18.83 -14.34
N GLY A 30 19.70 19.53 -13.26
CA GLY A 30 18.77 20.37 -12.51
C GLY A 30 18.22 21.52 -13.34
N LEU A 31 19.09 22.27 -14.03
CA LEU A 31 18.69 23.37 -14.89
C LEU A 31 17.87 22.89 -16.10
N ALA A 32 18.27 21.81 -16.75
CA ALA A 32 17.50 21.21 -17.84
C ALA A 32 16.10 20.78 -17.37
N THR A 33 16.01 20.18 -16.18
CA THR A 33 14.72 19.82 -15.55
C THR A 33 13.87 21.04 -15.24
N ALA A 34 14.48 22.13 -14.77
CA ALA A 34 13.79 23.39 -14.49
C ALA A 34 13.18 24.00 -15.76
N VAL A 35 13.97 24.07 -16.84
CA VAL A 35 13.52 24.57 -18.15
C VAL A 35 12.40 23.68 -18.71
N TYR A 36 12.58 22.36 -18.68
CA TYR A 36 11.57 21.40 -19.11
C TYR A 36 10.25 21.57 -18.35
N GLY A 37 10.30 21.63 -17.02
CA GLY A 37 9.13 21.83 -16.17
C GLY A 37 8.42 23.14 -16.47
N GLY A 38 9.18 24.22 -16.67
CA GLY A 38 8.64 25.54 -16.98
C GLY A 38 7.92 25.57 -18.32
N LEU A 39 8.53 24.99 -19.36
CA LEU A 39 7.91 24.90 -20.69
C LEU A 39 6.63 24.06 -20.66
N CYS A 40 6.63 22.92 -19.98
CA CYS A 40 5.45 22.07 -19.86
C CYS A 40 4.34 22.77 -19.07
N ALA A 41 4.69 23.50 -18.00
CA ALA A 41 3.73 24.23 -17.16
C ALA A 41 2.95 25.31 -17.93
N LEU A 42 3.59 25.99 -18.89
CA LEU A 42 2.96 27.06 -19.70
C LEU A 42 1.85 26.57 -20.64
N VAL A 43 1.87 25.28 -20.97
CA VAL A 43 0.96 24.68 -21.96
C VAL A 43 -0.18 23.89 -21.28
N GLN A 44 -0.10 23.65 -19.97
CA GLN A 44 -1.16 22.93 -19.24
C GLN A 44 -2.42 23.77 -19.12
N SER A 45 -3.55 23.20 -19.53
CA SER A 45 -4.88 23.83 -19.39
C SER A 45 -5.54 23.56 -18.04
N ASP A 46 -5.08 22.56 -17.30
CA ASP A 46 -5.63 22.14 -16.01
C ASP A 46 -4.74 22.50 -14.83
N VAL A 47 -5.37 22.90 -13.72
CA VAL A 47 -4.70 23.36 -12.50
C VAL A 47 -3.82 22.26 -11.90
N LYS A 48 -4.25 21.00 -11.96
CA LYS A 48 -3.51 19.87 -11.37
C LYS A 48 -2.17 19.66 -12.07
N SER A 49 -2.17 19.56 -13.39
CA SER A 49 -0.94 19.38 -14.18
C SER A 49 -0.06 20.61 -14.09
N ALA A 50 -0.62 21.82 -14.14
CA ALA A 50 0.14 23.05 -13.96
C ALA A 50 0.88 23.07 -12.59
N LEU A 51 0.23 22.60 -11.52
CA LEU A 51 0.81 22.52 -10.18
C LEU A 51 1.94 21.47 -10.10
N VAL A 52 1.76 20.33 -10.78
CA VAL A 52 2.80 19.30 -10.90
C VAL A 52 4.04 19.85 -11.62
N PHE A 53 3.89 20.44 -12.81
CA PHE A 53 5.04 20.95 -13.57
C PHE A 53 5.71 22.17 -12.92
N SER A 54 4.94 22.99 -12.22
CA SER A 54 5.50 24.04 -11.36
C SER A 54 6.37 23.43 -10.25
N THR A 55 6.00 22.28 -9.69
CA THR A 55 6.83 21.58 -8.70
C THR A 55 8.09 20.99 -9.32
N VAL A 56 8.00 20.38 -10.51
CA VAL A 56 9.16 19.89 -11.27
C VAL A 56 10.17 21.02 -11.52
N THR A 57 9.67 22.20 -11.91
CA THR A 57 10.49 23.40 -12.14
C THR A 57 11.26 23.79 -10.89
N GLN A 58 10.55 23.89 -9.76
CA GLN A 58 11.13 24.34 -8.49
C GLN A 58 12.13 23.33 -7.92
N VAL A 59 11.85 22.03 -8.02
CA VAL A 59 12.79 20.98 -7.62
C VAL A 59 14.02 20.96 -8.53
N GLY A 60 13.85 21.15 -9.84
CA GLY A 60 14.96 21.29 -10.79
C GLY A 60 15.89 22.45 -10.43
N LEU A 61 15.32 23.61 -10.05
CA LEU A 61 16.11 24.76 -9.57
C LEU A 61 16.87 24.44 -8.28
N MET A 62 16.25 23.74 -7.32
CA MET A 62 16.93 23.31 -6.08
C MET A 62 18.09 22.37 -6.37
N VAL A 63 17.90 21.38 -7.25
CA VAL A 63 18.97 20.46 -7.68
C VAL A 63 20.07 21.21 -8.42
N GLY A 64 19.72 22.17 -9.28
CA GLY A 64 20.66 23.07 -9.95
C GLY A 64 21.50 23.87 -8.95
N CYS A 65 20.88 24.41 -7.88
CA CYS A 65 21.58 25.09 -6.80
C CYS A 65 22.56 24.15 -6.08
N CYS A 66 22.16 22.91 -5.78
CA CYS A 66 23.09 21.91 -5.24
C CYS A 66 24.28 21.67 -6.18
N GLY A 67 24.05 21.55 -7.50
CA GLY A 67 25.11 21.36 -8.49
C GLY A 67 26.07 22.55 -8.63
N LEU A 68 25.59 23.77 -8.34
CA LEU A 68 26.43 24.98 -8.28
C LEU A 68 27.18 25.14 -6.95
N GLY A 69 27.07 24.16 -6.04
CA GLY A 69 27.64 24.24 -4.68
C GLY A 69 26.85 25.14 -3.72
N LEU A 70 25.69 25.65 -4.13
CA LEU A 70 24.85 26.55 -3.33
C LEU A 70 23.86 25.77 -2.44
N PHE A 71 24.37 24.84 -1.63
CA PHE A 71 23.55 23.93 -0.82
C PHE A 71 22.66 24.65 0.20
N TRP A 72 23.16 25.73 0.80
CA TRP A 72 22.37 26.57 1.71
C TRP A 72 21.16 27.19 0.99
N LEU A 73 21.38 27.74 -0.22
CA LEU A 73 20.31 28.30 -1.04
C LEU A 73 19.28 27.23 -1.42
N ALA A 74 19.73 26.03 -1.80
CA ALA A 74 18.86 24.90 -2.10
C ALA A 74 17.99 24.49 -0.89
N ALA A 75 18.56 24.47 0.32
CA ALA A 75 17.84 24.15 1.55
C ALA A 75 16.81 25.24 1.91
N CYS A 76 17.20 26.52 1.87
CA CYS A 76 16.28 27.64 2.10
C CYS A 76 15.14 27.64 1.07
N HIS A 77 15.45 27.42 -0.20
CA HIS A 77 14.46 27.32 -1.28
C HIS A 77 13.51 26.15 -1.03
N ALA A 78 14.02 24.97 -0.67
CA ALA A 78 13.19 23.82 -0.33
C ALA A 78 12.22 24.13 0.83
N GLY A 79 12.69 24.81 1.88
CA GLY A 79 11.86 25.24 3.00
C GLY A 79 10.76 26.23 2.59
N LEU A 80 11.12 27.28 1.85
CA LEU A 80 10.17 28.28 1.38
C LEU A 80 9.13 27.67 0.42
N HIS A 81 9.57 26.81 -0.49
CA HIS A 81 8.68 26.09 -1.40
C HIS A 81 7.71 25.18 -0.64
N ALA A 82 8.18 24.46 0.38
CA ALA A 82 7.32 23.61 1.20
C ALA A 82 6.25 24.43 1.93
N ALA A 83 6.63 25.56 2.53
CA ALA A 83 5.69 26.47 3.19
C ALA A 83 4.66 27.04 2.20
N TRP A 84 5.10 27.50 1.03
CA TRP A 84 4.22 28.02 0.00
C TRP A 84 3.25 26.97 -0.55
N ARG A 85 3.73 25.74 -0.78
CA ARG A 85 2.86 24.64 -1.22
C ARG A 85 1.86 24.25 -0.16
N ALA A 86 2.27 24.16 1.10
CA ALA A 86 1.35 23.90 2.21
C ALA A 86 0.23 24.96 2.23
N TYR A 87 0.59 26.24 2.13
CA TYR A 87 -0.38 27.34 2.04
C TYR A 87 -1.35 27.16 0.86
N GLN A 88 -0.85 26.86 -0.34
CA GLN A 88 -1.69 26.62 -1.52
C GLN A 88 -2.65 25.44 -1.33
N PHE A 89 -2.20 24.34 -0.73
CA PHE A 89 -3.07 23.18 -0.47
C PHE A 89 -4.16 23.48 0.56
N LEU A 90 -3.86 24.28 1.58
CA LEU A 90 -4.86 24.71 2.56
C LEU A 90 -5.89 25.66 1.93
N LEU A 91 -5.48 26.54 1.01
CA LEU A 91 -6.35 27.56 0.42
C LEU A 91 -7.13 27.08 -0.82
N ALA A 92 -6.63 26.05 -1.52
CA ALA A 92 -7.20 25.58 -2.79
C ALA A 92 -8.70 25.21 -2.73
N PRO A 93 -9.22 24.49 -1.71
CA PRO A 93 -10.63 24.13 -1.66
C PRO A 93 -11.56 25.35 -1.62
N ALA A 94 -11.21 26.36 -0.82
CA ALA A 94 -11.97 27.61 -0.75
C ALA A 94 -11.92 28.36 -2.08
N TYR A 95 -10.73 28.44 -2.69
CA TYR A 95 -10.54 29.18 -3.94
C TYR A 95 -11.27 28.52 -5.12
N MET A 96 -11.32 27.18 -5.20
CA MET A 96 -12.05 26.46 -6.24
C MET A 96 -13.56 26.73 -6.21
N HIS A 97 -14.12 27.00 -5.03
CA HIS A 97 -15.54 27.32 -4.91
C HIS A 97 -15.88 28.75 -5.38
N LEU A 98 -14.91 29.67 -5.25
CA LEU A 98 -15.04 31.09 -5.59
C LEU A 98 -14.61 31.40 -7.03
N ALA A 99 -13.64 30.67 -7.58
CA ALA A 99 -13.04 30.98 -8.86
C ALA A 99 -13.81 30.34 -10.03
N ARG A 100 -14.54 31.17 -10.80
CA ARG A 100 -15.16 30.78 -12.09
C ARG A 100 -14.38 31.26 -13.31
N ARG A 101 -13.11 31.62 -13.15
CA ARG A 101 -12.33 32.22 -14.23
C ARG A 101 -11.78 31.15 -15.18
N PRO A 102 -11.87 31.37 -16.50
CA PRO A 102 -11.21 30.51 -17.47
C PRO A 102 -9.68 30.59 -17.31
N ALA A 103 -8.99 29.53 -17.72
CA ALA A 103 -7.55 29.46 -17.68
C ALA A 103 -6.93 30.61 -18.51
N PRO A 104 -5.83 31.24 -18.01
CA PRO A 104 -5.14 32.27 -18.78
C PRO A 104 -4.61 31.69 -20.11
N PRO A 105 -4.64 32.47 -21.20
CA PRO A 105 -4.19 32.00 -22.49
C PRO A 105 -2.67 31.79 -22.51
N VAL A 106 -2.25 30.80 -23.30
CA VAL A 106 -0.83 30.46 -23.52
C VAL A 106 -0.09 31.67 -24.12
N PRO A 107 1.18 31.93 -23.75
CA PRO A 107 1.95 33.01 -24.33
C PRO A 107 1.99 32.97 -25.87
N ARG A 108 1.80 34.12 -26.52
CA ARG A 108 1.64 34.22 -27.99
C ARG A 108 2.80 33.60 -28.77
N TRP A 109 4.03 33.76 -28.29
CA TRP A 109 5.25 33.21 -28.93
C TRP A 109 5.29 31.68 -28.94
N LEU A 110 4.69 31.04 -27.93
CA LEU A 110 4.59 29.59 -27.84
C LEU A 110 3.40 29.07 -28.65
N ALA A 111 2.30 29.85 -28.67
CA ALA A 111 1.12 29.54 -29.48
C ALA A 111 1.39 29.60 -30.99
N THR A 112 2.35 30.42 -31.45
CA THR A 112 2.75 30.49 -32.87
C THR A 112 3.66 29.36 -33.31
N GLN A 113 4.38 28.70 -32.39
CA GLN A 113 5.27 27.57 -32.70
C GLN A 113 4.58 26.23 -32.43
N ALA A 114 3.82 25.73 -33.40
CA ALA A 114 3.01 24.51 -33.29
C ALA A 114 3.79 23.28 -32.81
N TRP A 115 5.05 23.12 -33.21
CA TRP A 115 5.89 21.99 -32.78
C TRP A 115 6.27 22.06 -31.30
N TRP A 116 6.73 23.21 -30.81
CA TRP A 116 7.07 23.38 -29.40
C TRP A 116 5.84 23.27 -28.49
N TYR A 117 4.72 23.81 -28.96
CA TYR A 117 3.43 23.68 -28.28
C TYR A 117 3.00 22.22 -28.16
N THR A 118 3.00 21.46 -29.26
CA THR A 118 2.62 20.04 -29.25
C THR A 118 3.59 19.17 -28.47
N ALA A 119 4.89 19.42 -28.58
CA ALA A 119 5.91 18.69 -27.82
C ALA A 119 5.79 18.95 -26.30
N ALA A 120 5.59 20.20 -25.88
CA ALA A 120 5.36 20.53 -24.48
C ALA A 120 4.03 19.97 -23.96
N LEU A 121 2.97 19.98 -24.77
CA LEU A 121 1.68 19.37 -24.43
C LEU A 121 1.80 17.85 -24.25
N GLN A 122 2.54 17.17 -25.13
CA GLN A 122 2.77 15.72 -25.09
C GLN A 122 3.89 15.31 -24.12
N ARG A 123 4.45 16.25 -23.34
CA ARG A 123 5.54 15.99 -22.37
C ARG A 123 6.78 15.38 -23.05
N PHE A 124 7.01 15.79 -24.29
CA PHE A 124 8.11 15.38 -25.16
C PHE A 124 8.23 13.85 -25.28
N TRP A 125 9.42 13.32 -25.00
CA TRP A 125 9.76 11.89 -25.10
C TRP A 125 9.73 11.18 -23.74
N ILE A 126 9.43 11.91 -22.66
CA ILE A 126 9.51 11.36 -21.30
C ILE A 126 8.37 10.38 -21.03
N GLU A 127 7.17 10.64 -21.53
CA GLU A 127 6.01 9.76 -21.34
C GLU A 127 6.21 8.38 -22.01
N PRO A 128 6.64 8.29 -23.29
CA PRO A 128 7.00 7.00 -23.90
C PRO A 128 8.15 6.28 -23.19
N LEU A 129 9.17 7.03 -22.75
CA LEU A 129 10.34 6.47 -22.08
C LEU A 129 9.96 5.87 -20.71
N ALA A 130 9.21 6.62 -19.89
CA ALA A 130 8.72 6.16 -18.60
C ALA A 130 7.81 4.93 -18.76
N ASN A 131 6.93 4.93 -19.77
CA ASN A 131 6.07 3.81 -20.05
C ASN A 131 6.88 2.55 -20.42
N SER A 132 7.95 2.71 -21.18
CA SER A 132 8.82 1.62 -21.60
C SER A 132 9.69 1.07 -20.46
N LEU A 133 10.31 1.95 -19.67
CA LEU A 133 11.30 1.59 -18.64
C LEU A 133 10.71 1.20 -17.29
N LEU A 134 9.55 1.77 -16.94
CA LEU A 134 8.96 1.58 -15.62
C LEU A 134 7.63 0.86 -15.71
N THR A 135 6.69 1.40 -16.50
CA THR A 135 5.30 0.92 -16.45
C THR A 135 5.14 -0.48 -17.06
N ARG A 136 5.67 -0.71 -18.26
CA ARG A 136 5.63 -2.03 -18.92
C ARG A 136 6.29 -3.15 -18.10
N PRO A 137 7.52 -3.01 -17.59
CA PRO A 137 8.14 -4.07 -16.80
C PRO A 137 7.44 -4.27 -15.46
N THR A 138 6.97 -3.20 -14.80
CA THR A 138 6.20 -3.34 -13.55
C THR A 138 4.89 -4.09 -13.77
N LEU A 139 4.18 -3.78 -14.86
CA LEU A 139 2.96 -4.50 -15.23
C LEU A 139 3.24 -5.95 -15.62
N ALA A 140 4.35 -6.21 -16.31
CA ALA A 140 4.78 -7.57 -16.62
C ALA A 140 5.03 -8.36 -15.32
N LEU A 141 5.80 -7.80 -14.39
CA LEU A 141 6.04 -8.40 -13.08
C LEU A 141 4.75 -8.64 -12.30
N GLY A 142 3.82 -7.68 -12.32
CA GLY A 142 2.51 -7.84 -11.68
C GLY A 142 1.70 -8.99 -12.28
N ARG A 143 1.74 -9.17 -13.61
CA ARG A 143 1.11 -10.32 -14.26
C ARG A 143 1.81 -11.63 -13.91
N ASP A 144 3.13 -11.63 -13.81
CA ASP A 144 3.90 -12.83 -13.44
C ASP A 144 3.60 -13.26 -12.01
N VAL A 145 3.51 -12.31 -11.07
CA VAL A 145 3.10 -12.55 -9.67
C VAL A 145 1.67 -13.09 -9.61
N ARG A 146 0.75 -12.48 -10.36
CA ARG A 146 -0.63 -12.94 -10.41
C ARG A 146 -0.75 -14.34 -11.01
N ALA A 147 0.02 -14.64 -12.05
CA ALA A 147 0.07 -15.96 -12.66
C ALA A 147 0.68 -17.01 -11.72
N LEU A 148 1.56 -16.62 -10.79
CA LEU A 148 2.04 -17.50 -9.72
C LEU A 148 0.93 -17.79 -8.71
N ASP A 149 0.21 -16.75 -8.30
CA ASP A 149 -0.92 -16.83 -7.36
C ASP A 149 -2.00 -17.79 -7.88
N GLU A 150 -2.44 -17.59 -9.13
CA GLU A 150 -3.48 -18.38 -9.80
C GLU A 150 -3.06 -19.83 -10.09
N ARG A 151 -1.76 -20.09 -10.25
CA ARG A 151 -1.22 -21.44 -10.54
C ARG A 151 -0.89 -22.23 -9.28
N PHE A 152 -0.47 -21.57 -8.21
CA PHE A 152 0.05 -22.24 -7.03
C PHE A 152 -0.81 -21.99 -5.79
N ILE A 153 -1.16 -20.74 -5.50
CA ILE A 153 -1.84 -20.37 -4.25
C ILE A 153 -3.33 -20.71 -4.33
N ASP A 154 -4.02 -20.33 -5.40
CA ASP A 154 -5.46 -20.59 -5.53
C ASP A 154 -5.82 -22.09 -5.52
N PRO A 155 -5.08 -22.98 -6.21
CA PRO A 155 -5.32 -24.43 -6.11
C PRO A 155 -4.98 -25.04 -4.74
N LEU A 156 -4.02 -24.46 -4.01
CA LEU A 156 -3.64 -24.91 -2.66
C LEU A 156 -4.72 -24.56 -1.64
N VAL A 157 -5.24 -23.34 -1.73
CA VAL A 157 -6.24 -22.78 -0.80
C VAL A 157 -7.66 -23.20 -1.18
N GLY A 158 -7.91 -23.57 -2.43
CA GLY A 158 -9.25 -23.89 -2.91
C GLY A 158 -10.09 -22.67 -3.20
N ALA A 159 -9.47 -21.56 -3.58
CA ALA A 159 -10.18 -20.33 -3.93
C ALA A 159 -11.03 -20.57 -5.20
N PRO A 160 -12.28 -20.06 -5.26
CA PRO A 160 -13.12 -20.21 -6.45
C PRO A 160 -12.43 -19.55 -7.65
N ARG A 161 -12.29 -20.30 -8.75
CA ARG A 161 -11.76 -19.76 -10.01
C ARG A 161 -12.92 -19.10 -10.76
N ASP A 162 -12.76 -17.85 -11.16
CA ASP A 162 -13.78 -17.07 -11.89
C ASP A 162 -14.17 -17.68 -13.26
N ASP A 163 -13.48 -18.71 -13.74
CA ASP A 163 -13.69 -19.35 -15.04
C ASP A 163 -14.82 -20.41 -15.04
N GLU A 164 -15.32 -20.85 -13.88
CA GLU A 164 -16.46 -21.77 -13.81
C GLU A 164 -17.77 -21.01 -14.00
N HIS A 165 -18.18 -20.85 -15.26
CA HIS A 165 -19.56 -20.50 -15.59
C HIS A 165 -20.49 -21.54 -14.94
N PHE A 166 -21.22 -21.11 -13.92
CA PHE A 166 -22.31 -21.85 -13.28
C PHE A 166 -23.30 -22.33 -14.34
N ALA A 167 -23.12 -23.56 -14.83
CA ALA A 167 -24.19 -24.28 -15.47
C ALA A 167 -25.23 -24.54 -14.38
N THR A 168 -26.44 -24.06 -14.60
CA THR A 168 -27.61 -24.20 -13.73
C THR A 168 -27.94 -25.68 -13.50
N GLY A 169 -27.31 -26.30 -12.51
CA GLY A 169 -27.53 -27.66 -12.07
C GLY A 169 -27.07 -27.84 -10.62
N ASP A 170 -28.04 -27.84 -9.71
CA ASP A 170 -27.98 -28.26 -8.30
C ASP A 170 -26.81 -27.72 -7.44
N ALA A 171 -26.85 -26.41 -7.17
CA ALA A 171 -25.84 -25.69 -6.37
C ALA A 171 -25.73 -26.11 -4.89
N ALA A 172 -26.61 -26.98 -4.38
CA ALA A 172 -26.61 -27.39 -2.98
C ALA A 172 -25.60 -28.52 -2.68
N ASP A 173 -25.32 -29.38 -3.66
CA ASP A 173 -24.49 -30.59 -3.48
C ASP A 173 -23.00 -30.34 -3.81
N GLU A 174 -22.71 -29.28 -4.56
CA GLU A 174 -21.35 -28.92 -4.99
C GLU A 174 -20.68 -27.90 -4.04
N LEU A 175 -21.46 -27.07 -3.33
CA LEU A 175 -20.97 -26.09 -2.35
C LEU A 175 -20.28 -26.75 -1.13
N ILE A 176 -20.55 -28.04 -0.90
CA ILE A 176 -19.98 -28.84 0.20
C ILE A 176 -18.73 -29.62 -0.26
N ARG A 177 -18.36 -29.54 -1.54
CA ARG A 177 -17.16 -30.21 -2.04
C ARG A 177 -15.99 -29.25 -1.93
N GLY A 178 -15.38 -29.15 -0.74
CA GLY A 178 -14.20 -28.29 -0.53
C GLY A 178 -13.11 -28.55 -1.58
N HIS A 179 -12.94 -27.60 -2.51
CA HIS A 179 -11.93 -27.71 -3.56
C HIS A 179 -10.55 -27.32 -3.03
N GLY A 180 -9.49 -27.75 -3.72
CA GLY A 180 -8.09 -27.55 -3.31
C GLY A 180 -7.56 -28.51 -2.25
N LEU A 181 -6.26 -28.42 -1.95
CA LEU A 181 -5.60 -29.30 -0.98
C LEU A 181 -6.11 -29.06 0.44
N ALA A 182 -6.30 -27.79 0.83
CA ALA A 182 -6.85 -27.43 2.13
C ALA A 182 -8.32 -27.85 2.29
N GLY A 183 -9.15 -27.63 1.27
CA GLY A 183 -10.56 -28.06 1.27
C GLY A 183 -10.72 -29.57 1.38
N ARG A 184 -9.90 -30.34 0.64
CA ARG A 184 -9.87 -31.81 0.75
C ARG A 184 -9.39 -32.30 2.12
N ALA A 185 -8.40 -31.63 2.71
CA ALA A 185 -7.92 -31.97 4.05
C ALA A 185 -9.01 -31.72 5.11
N LEU A 186 -9.72 -30.59 5.01
CA LEU A 186 -10.80 -30.24 5.94
C LEU A 186 -12.00 -31.20 5.80
N PHE A 187 -12.36 -31.56 4.57
CA PHE A 187 -13.42 -32.54 4.31
C PHE A 187 -13.08 -33.91 4.91
N ASN A 188 -11.86 -34.41 4.68
CA ASN A 188 -11.41 -35.67 5.26
C ASN A 188 -11.37 -35.64 6.80
N PHE A 189 -11.08 -34.49 7.40
CA PHE A 189 -11.12 -34.32 8.85
C PHE A 189 -12.56 -34.35 9.38
N ALA A 190 -13.48 -33.64 8.74
CA ALA A 190 -14.89 -33.64 9.09
C ALA A 190 -15.51 -35.03 8.97
N ASP A 191 -15.21 -35.76 7.89
CA ASP A 191 -15.69 -37.14 7.67
C ASP A 191 -15.16 -38.10 8.76
N ARG A 192 -13.89 -37.96 9.17
CA ARG A 192 -13.36 -38.70 10.32
C ARG A 192 -14.07 -38.37 11.62
N MET A 193 -14.36 -37.10 11.88
CA MET A 193 -15.09 -36.67 13.08
C MET A 193 -16.53 -37.21 13.10
N GLN A 194 -17.20 -37.21 11.95
CA GLN A 194 -18.55 -37.75 11.80
C GLN A 194 -18.57 -39.28 11.88
N GLY A 195 -17.52 -39.95 11.41
CA GLY A 195 -17.28 -41.38 11.63
C GLY A 195 -17.10 -41.72 13.11
N LEU A 196 -16.36 -40.89 13.86
CA LEU A 196 -16.23 -41.05 15.31
C LEU A 196 -17.56 -40.80 16.02
N GLU A 197 -18.30 -39.77 15.63
CA GLU A 197 -19.62 -39.47 16.18
C GLU A 197 -20.59 -40.64 15.96
N SER A 198 -20.67 -41.16 14.73
CA SER A 198 -21.53 -42.31 14.43
C SER A 198 -21.08 -43.57 15.18
N THR A 199 -19.77 -43.82 15.29
CA THR A 199 -19.25 -44.95 16.08
C THR A 199 -19.54 -44.79 17.58
N LEU A 200 -19.49 -43.56 18.11
CA LEU A 200 -19.78 -43.24 19.50
C LEU A 200 -21.29 -43.25 19.81
N LEU A 201 -22.13 -42.84 18.85
CA LEU A 201 -23.60 -42.85 18.97
C LEU A 201 -24.19 -44.26 18.84
N PHE A 202 -23.63 -45.12 17.99
CA PHE A 202 -24.09 -46.50 17.83
C PHE A 202 -23.48 -47.48 18.85
N SER A 203 -22.44 -47.09 19.59
CA SER A 203 -21.97 -47.81 20.77
C SER A 203 -22.91 -47.51 21.94
N GLY A 204 -24.13 -48.06 21.87
CA GLY A 204 -25.23 -47.88 22.80
C GLY A 204 -25.01 -48.54 24.17
N ASP A 205 -23.93 -48.20 24.87
CA ASP A 205 -23.70 -48.63 26.26
C ASP A 205 -23.67 -47.46 27.26
N GLY A 206 -24.04 -46.24 26.83
CA GLY A 206 -24.18 -45.07 27.71
C GLY A 206 -22.92 -44.74 28.51
N ALA A 207 -21.76 -45.26 28.10
CA ALA A 207 -20.49 -45.12 28.81
C ALA A 207 -20.05 -43.65 28.84
N MET A 208 -20.26 -42.93 27.72
CA MET A 208 -19.99 -41.51 27.60
C MET A 208 -20.98 -40.68 28.43
N GLU A 209 -22.27 -41.02 28.44
CA GLU A 209 -23.28 -40.33 29.25
C GLU A 209 -23.00 -40.53 30.75
N LYS A 210 -22.64 -41.76 31.16
CA LYS A 210 -22.21 -42.06 32.53
C LYS A 210 -20.89 -41.41 32.91
N SER A 211 -19.96 -41.20 31.96
CA SER A 211 -18.72 -40.48 32.23
C SER A 211 -18.93 -38.97 32.28
N LEU A 212 -19.83 -38.42 31.45
CA LEU A 212 -20.22 -37.02 31.47
C LEU A 212 -21.00 -36.69 32.73
N GLN A 213 -21.94 -37.54 33.15
CA GLN A 213 -22.66 -37.38 34.41
C GLN A 213 -21.72 -37.53 35.62
N ARG A 214 -20.75 -38.45 35.59
CA ARG A 214 -19.71 -38.53 36.63
C ARG A 214 -18.83 -37.28 36.64
N ALA A 215 -18.37 -36.80 35.49
CA ALA A 215 -17.55 -35.60 35.39
C ALA A 215 -18.30 -34.35 35.87
N ALA A 216 -19.58 -34.22 35.51
CA ALA A 216 -20.45 -33.16 36.01
C ALA A 216 -20.61 -33.23 37.54
N HIS A 217 -20.84 -34.44 38.08
CA HIS A 217 -20.96 -34.61 39.53
C HIS A 217 -19.65 -34.28 40.28
N TYR A 218 -18.49 -34.60 39.68
CA TYR A 218 -17.19 -34.18 40.23
C TYR A 218 -16.97 -32.66 40.12
N ALA A 219 -17.42 -32.03 39.03
CA ALA A 219 -17.34 -30.59 38.85
C ALA A 219 -18.17 -29.85 39.91
N ASP A 220 -19.42 -30.27 40.13
CA ASP A 220 -20.29 -29.70 41.16
C ASP A 220 -19.75 -29.93 42.58
N ALA A 221 -19.15 -31.12 42.83
CA ALA A 221 -18.51 -31.40 44.12
C ALA A 221 -17.28 -30.51 44.34
N ILE A 222 -16.48 -30.25 43.30
CA ILE A 222 -15.31 -29.36 43.38
C ILE A 222 -15.78 -27.91 43.58
N GLU A 223 -16.80 -27.47 42.85
CA GLU A 223 -17.37 -26.13 42.98
C GLU A 223 -17.91 -25.90 44.40
N SER A 224 -18.72 -26.82 44.91
CA SER A 224 -19.25 -26.72 46.28
C SER A 224 -18.17 -26.75 47.38
N LEU A 225 -17.05 -27.46 47.15
CA LEU A 225 -15.90 -27.44 48.06
C LEU A 225 -15.12 -26.12 47.97
N LEU A 226 -14.99 -25.54 46.78
CA LEU A 226 -14.34 -24.23 46.56
C LEU A 226 -15.17 -23.06 47.12
N GLU A 227 -16.50 -23.16 47.08
CA GLU A 227 -17.41 -22.15 47.64
C GLU A 227 -17.40 -22.10 49.17
N GLN A 228 -16.92 -23.16 49.84
CA GLN A 228 -16.80 -23.13 51.29
C GLN A 228 -15.74 -22.10 51.72
N PRO A 229 -16.09 -21.17 52.64
CA PRO A 229 -15.26 -20.00 52.97
C PRO A 229 -13.86 -20.36 53.48
N ARG A 230 -13.67 -21.58 54.03
CA ARG A 230 -12.37 -22.08 54.47
C ARG A 230 -11.40 -22.37 53.31
N TYR A 231 -11.88 -22.91 52.18
CA TYR A 231 -11.02 -23.28 51.05
C TYR A 231 -10.73 -22.09 50.14
N LEU A 232 -11.69 -21.18 49.97
CA LEU A 232 -11.48 -19.92 49.26
C LEU A 232 -10.39 -19.07 49.95
N MET A 233 -10.43 -18.97 51.28
CA MET A 233 -9.38 -18.29 52.05
C MET A 233 -8.01 -18.97 51.92
N LEU A 234 -7.98 -20.31 51.87
CA LEU A 234 -6.74 -21.09 51.69
C LEU A 234 -6.15 -20.92 50.29
N MET A 235 -6.99 -20.87 49.24
CA MET A 235 -6.55 -20.60 47.86
C MET A 235 -6.02 -19.18 47.71
N VAL A 236 -6.67 -18.18 48.31
CA VAL A 236 -6.19 -16.79 48.34
C VAL A 236 -4.85 -16.69 49.06
N MET A 237 -4.71 -17.31 50.24
CA MET A 237 -3.44 -17.36 50.97
C MET A 237 -2.32 -18.06 50.19
N ALA A 238 -2.60 -19.19 49.56
CA ALA A 238 -1.63 -19.91 48.73
C ALA A 238 -1.20 -19.08 47.51
N THR A 239 -2.12 -18.34 46.90
CA THR A 239 -1.82 -17.43 45.79
C THR A 239 -0.91 -16.29 46.24
N PHE A 240 -1.15 -15.71 47.43
CA PHE A 240 -0.26 -14.70 48.00
C PHE A 240 1.14 -15.26 48.33
N VAL A 241 1.26 -16.49 48.83
CA VAL A 241 2.57 -17.14 49.11
C VAL A 241 3.37 -17.42 47.84
N VAL A 242 2.71 -17.67 46.70
CA VAL A 242 3.40 -17.90 45.41
C VAL A 242 3.85 -16.58 44.75
N ILE A 243 3.19 -15.46 45.08
CA ILE A 243 3.47 -14.14 44.49
C ILE A 243 4.54 -13.36 45.29
N LEU A 244 4.76 -13.68 46.57
CA LEU A 244 5.76 -13.07 47.47
C LEU A 244 7.06 -13.89 47.49
#